data_AF-A0A5J4PZC0-F1
#
_entry.id   AF-A0A5J4PZC0-F1
#
_cell.length_a   1.000
_cell.length_b   1.000
_cell.length_c   1.000
_cell.angle_alpha   90.00
_cell.angle_beta   90.00
_cell.angle_gamma   90.00
#
_symmetry.space_group_name_H-M   'P 1'
#
loop_
_entity.id
_entity.type
_entity.pdbx_description
1 polymer ?
#
loop_
_entity_poly.entity_id
_entity_poly.type
_entity_poly.pdbx_seq_one_letter_code
_entity_poly.pdbx_strand_id
1 'polypeptide(L)'
;PFYHLCVDIKQGFEFSKKDFKSVCWLICLYMAIKNELQIVIDEMELLEIETTTDMAQPQQFQKINKPNKQKQSSHFTRHITPDGQKLIFERLTKAGFLPQDTNYSHFKFMFGGTAIPDNEKPFKPLQWLKAKQLLIELLEGIKHTDMKITELKRQVPNFFINYENKPLSLPNRKERANPYSDYISDLIKDLATL
;
A
#
# COMPACT_ATOMS: atom_id res chain seq x y z
N PRO A 1 -6.81 23.39 0.70
CA PRO A 1 -7.94 22.88 1.52
C PRO A 1 -7.83 23.16 3.03
N PHE A 2 -6.66 22.94 3.67
CA PHE A 2 -6.48 23.16 5.12
C PHE A 2 -6.46 24.63 5.57
N TYR A 3 -6.01 25.56 4.72
CA TYR A 3 -6.00 26.99 5.03
C TYR A 3 -7.40 27.59 5.16
N HIS A 4 -8.39 27.10 4.40
CA HIS A 4 -9.75 27.64 4.44
C HIS A 4 -10.51 27.20 5.70
N LEU A 5 -10.38 25.94 6.13
CA LEU A 5 -11.04 25.44 7.35
C LEU A 5 -10.55 26.14 8.63
N CYS A 6 -9.28 26.56 8.67
CA CYS A 6 -8.71 27.31 9.80
C CYS A 6 -9.09 28.80 9.81
N VAL A 7 -9.48 29.37 8.66
CA VAL A 7 -9.87 30.78 8.54
C VAL A 7 -11.32 30.99 8.99
N ASP A 8 -12.21 30.02 8.74
CA ASP A 8 -13.63 30.14 9.12
C ASP A 8 -13.87 30.01 10.63
N ILE A 9 -13.03 29.26 11.37
CA ILE A 9 -13.09 29.18 12.84
C ILE A 9 -12.74 30.53 13.50
N LYS A 10 -12.01 31.40 12.77
CA LYS A 10 -11.58 32.71 13.27
C LYS A 10 -12.67 33.78 13.20
N GLN A 11 -13.76 33.56 12.46
CA GLN A 11 -14.83 34.55 12.29
C GLN A 11 -15.87 34.57 13.43
N GLY A 12 -15.75 33.70 14.45
CA GLY A 12 -16.69 33.66 15.57
C GLY A 12 -16.09 33.68 16.98
N PHE A 13 -14.76 33.58 17.14
CA PHE A 13 -14.12 33.46 18.46
C PHE A 13 -12.75 34.15 18.48
N GLU A 14 -12.55 35.08 19.42
CA GLU A 14 -11.25 35.68 19.71
C GLU A 14 -10.34 34.69 20.47
N PHE A 15 -9.56 33.91 19.74
CA PHE A 15 -8.53 33.06 20.35
C PHE A 15 -7.19 33.80 20.47
N SER A 16 -6.51 33.67 21.62
CA SER A 16 -5.10 34.04 21.73
C SER A 16 -4.26 33.18 20.79
N LYS A 17 -3.13 33.71 20.28
CA LYS A 17 -2.21 32.97 19.38
C LYS A 17 -1.73 31.63 19.96
N LYS A 18 -1.70 31.51 21.29
CA LYS A 18 -1.32 30.28 22.00
C LYS A 18 -2.44 29.23 21.96
N ASP A 19 -3.69 29.66 22.05
CA ASP A 19 -4.87 28.79 22.06
C ASP A 19 -5.16 28.23 20.67
N PHE A 20 -4.92 29.03 19.63
CA PHE A 20 -5.10 28.58 18.24
C PHE A 20 -4.17 27.41 17.87
N LYS A 21 -2.91 27.42 18.32
CA LYS A 21 -1.98 26.30 18.08
C LYS A 21 -2.43 25.02 18.78
N SER A 22 -2.93 25.13 20.01
CA SER A 22 -3.47 23.99 20.75
C SER A 22 -4.71 23.41 20.07
N VAL A 23 -5.61 24.26 19.56
CA VAL A 23 -6.79 23.82 18.80
C VAL A 23 -6.39 23.14 17.49
N CYS A 24 -5.45 23.70 16.73
CA CYS A 24 -4.94 23.05 15.51
C CYS A 24 -4.29 21.70 15.81
N TRP A 25 -3.52 21.61 16.90
CA TRP A 25 -2.90 20.34 17.32
C TRP A 25 -3.95 19.30 17.71
N LEU A 26 -5.00 19.69 18.46
CA LEU A 26 -6.13 18.82 18.79
C LEU A 26 -6.91 18.38 17.56
N ILE A 27 -7.11 19.26 16.57
CA ILE A 27 -7.76 18.91 15.30
C ILE A 27 -6.88 17.93 14.50
N CYS A 28 -5.57 18.18 14.40
CA CYS A 28 -4.64 17.26 13.74
C CYS A 28 -4.59 15.90 14.44
N LEU A 29 -4.57 15.88 15.77
CA LEU A 29 -4.61 14.67 16.57
C LEU A 29 -5.95 13.93 16.41
N TYR A 30 -7.07 14.64 16.45
CA TYR A 30 -8.41 14.08 16.20
C TYR A 30 -8.52 13.50 14.80
N MET A 31 -7.98 14.17 13.77
CA MET A 31 -7.98 13.67 12.40
C MET A 31 -7.06 12.46 12.23
N ALA A 32 -5.89 12.44 12.89
CA ALA A 32 -5.00 11.28 12.92
C ALA A 32 -5.71 10.08 13.61
N ILE A 33 -6.27 10.30 14.79
CA ILE A 33 -7.03 9.29 15.53
C ILE A 33 -8.24 8.82 14.73
N LYS A 34 -8.99 9.71 14.06
CA LYS A 34 -10.15 9.35 13.23
C LYS A 34 -9.74 8.54 12.00
N ASN A 35 -8.59 8.83 11.39
CA ASN A 35 -8.07 8.05 10.28
C ASN A 35 -7.63 6.65 10.72
N GLU A 36 -6.99 6.54 11.89
CA GLU A 36 -6.68 5.24 12.52
C GLU A 36 -7.96 4.49 12.93
N LEU A 37 -8.98 5.19 13.45
CA LEU A 37 -10.28 4.59 13.78
C LEU A 37 -11.04 4.12 12.55
N GLN A 38 -10.94 4.83 11.42
CA GLN A 38 -11.56 4.37 10.17
C GLN A 38 -10.91 3.07 9.68
N ILE A 39 -9.59 2.94 9.85
CA ILE A 39 -8.87 1.69 9.56
C ILE A 39 -9.40 0.54 10.44
N VAL A 40 -9.65 0.79 11.73
CA VAL A 40 -10.19 -0.22 12.66
C VAL A 40 -11.67 -0.52 12.40
N ILE A 41 -12.48 0.48 12.00
CA ILE A 41 -13.91 0.29 11.67
C ILE A 41 -14.06 -0.55 10.39
N ASP A 42 -13.23 -0.28 9.37
CA ASP A 42 -13.21 -1.07 8.14
C ASP A 42 -12.76 -2.54 8.41
N GLU A 43 -12.01 -2.78 9.48
CA GLU A 43 -11.63 -4.13 9.95
C GLU A 43 -12.73 -4.83 10.77
N MET A 44 -13.50 -4.09 11.57
CA MET A 44 -14.60 -4.66 12.37
C MET A 44 -15.79 -5.07 11.49
N GLU A 45 -16.06 -4.37 10.38
CA GLU A 45 -17.13 -4.73 9.43
C GLU A 45 -16.81 -6.02 8.63
N LEU A 46 -15.54 -6.45 8.58
CA LEU A 46 -15.12 -7.71 7.95
C LEU A 46 -15.23 -8.94 8.86
N LEU A 47 -15.53 -8.78 10.15
CA LEU A 47 -15.56 -9.88 11.14
C LEU A 47 -16.97 -10.45 11.41
N GLU A 48 -18.04 -9.88 10.88
CA GLU A 48 -19.42 -10.31 11.17
C GLU A 48 -20.02 -11.34 10.19
N ILE A 49 -19.24 -11.98 9.30
CA ILE A 49 -19.75 -13.06 8.44
C ILE A 49 -18.79 -14.25 8.47
N GLU A 50 -19.00 -15.17 9.41
CA GLU A 50 -19.13 -16.63 9.19
C GLU A 50 -19.14 -17.36 10.56
N THR A 51 -20.25 -17.25 11.29
CA THR A 51 -20.66 -18.29 12.24
C THR A 51 -21.75 -19.14 11.58
N THR A 52 -21.40 -20.34 11.11
CA THR A 52 -22.19 -21.59 11.27
C THR A 52 -21.42 -22.78 10.69
N THR A 53 -20.99 -23.67 11.59
CA THR A 53 -21.18 -25.14 11.56
C THR A 53 -21.09 -25.86 10.20
N ASP A 54 -20.05 -26.68 10.00
CA ASP A 54 -20.22 -28.15 9.94
C ASP A 54 -18.90 -28.93 9.87
N MET A 55 -18.94 -30.13 10.45
CA MET A 55 -17.83 -31.07 10.69
C MET A 55 -17.48 -31.89 9.44
N ALA A 56 -16.19 -31.99 9.07
CA ALA A 56 -15.62 -33.17 8.40
C ALA A 56 -14.06 -33.20 8.44
N GLN A 57 -13.52 -34.41 8.65
CA GLN A 57 -12.13 -34.81 8.93
C GLN A 57 -11.08 -34.60 7.81
N PRO A 58 -9.77 -34.76 8.13
CA PRO A 58 -8.65 -34.31 7.31
C PRO A 58 -8.18 -35.35 6.29
N GLN A 59 -7.83 -34.90 5.08
CA GLN A 59 -7.04 -35.69 4.13
C GLN A 59 -5.64 -35.09 3.97
N GLN A 60 -4.66 -35.86 4.42
CA GLN A 60 -3.26 -35.66 4.10
C GLN A 60 -3.04 -35.86 2.60
N PHE A 61 -2.37 -34.90 1.94
CA PHE A 61 -1.71 -35.15 0.66
C PHE A 61 -0.20 -34.92 0.81
N GLN A 62 0.52 -35.95 0.35
CA GLN A 62 1.95 -36.15 0.50
C GLN A 62 2.78 -35.14 -0.31
N LYS A 63 3.96 -34.83 0.25
CA LYS A 63 5.08 -34.12 -0.36
C LYS A 63 5.38 -34.62 -1.77
N ILE A 64 5.51 -33.69 -2.71
CA ILE A 64 6.32 -33.90 -3.91
C ILE A 64 7.49 -32.91 -3.86
N ASN A 65 8.67 -33.42 -3.48
CA ASN A 65 9.94 -32.75 -3.72
C ASN A 65 10.23 -32.77 -5.23
N LYS A 66 10.29 -31.61 -5.88
CA LYS A 66 10.99 -31.43 -7.16
C LYS A 66 11.90 -30.21 -7.09
N PRO A 67 13.09 -30.29 -7.70
CA PRO A 67 14.19 -29.34 -7.49
C PRO A 67 13.82 -27.93 -7.92
N ASN A 68 14.18 -26.99 -7.06
CA ASN A 68 14.01 -25.55 -7.19
C ASN A 68 14.77 -25.02 -8.41
N LYS A 69 14.14 -25.07 -9.60
CA LYS A 69 14.51 -24.17 -10.70
C LYS A 69 14.00 -22.80 -10.32
N GLN A 70 14.92 -21.93 -9.91
CA GLN A 70 14.68 -20.49 -9.81
C GLN A 70 14.08 -20.00 -11.13
N LYS A 71 12.75 -19.86 -11.13
CA LYS A 71 11.99 -19.28 -12.22
C LYS A 71 12.36 -17.80 -12.24
N GLN A 72 13.05 -17.37 -13.30
CA GLN A 72 13.42 -15.96 -13.52
C GLN A 72 12.24 -15.07 -13.16
N SER A 73 12.43 -14.18 -12.19
CA SER A 73 11.38 -13.33 -11.65
C SER A 73 10.95 -12.32 -12.72
N SER A 74 9.80 -12.56 -13.34
CA SER A 74 9.11 -11.52 -14.09
C SER A 74 8.63 -10.49 -13.06
N HIS A 75 9.31 -9.36 -12.97
CA HIS A 75 8.82 -8.21 -12.19
C HIS A 75 7.52 -7.70 -12.83
N PHE A 76 6.69 -7.03 -12.04
CA PHE A 76 5.38 -6.56 -12.50
C PHE A 76 5.44 -5.34 -13.37
N THR A 77 6.40 -4.49 -13.05
CA THR A 77 6.42 -3.11 -13.48
C THR A 77 7.03 -3.03 -14.85
N ARG A 78 6.52 -2.13 -15.70
CA ARG A 78 7.27 -1.65 -16.86
C ARG A 78 8.68 -1.22 -16.41
N HIS A 79 9.58 -1.05 -17.37
CA HIS A 79 10.87 -0.46 -17.04
C HIS A 79 10.64 0.95 -16.45
N ILE A 80 10.96 1.12 -15.16
CA ILE A 80 10.95 2.41 -14.47
C ILE A 80 12.40 2.83 -14.33
N THR A 81 12.73 4.04 -14.78
CA THR A 81 14.08 4.60 -14.68
C THR A 81 14.54 4.68 -13.21
N PRO A 82 15.84 4.70 -12.92
CA PRO A 82 16.33 4.86 -11.55
C PRO A 82 15.75 6.10 -10.83
N ASP A 83 15.59 7.20 -11.55
CA ASP A 83 14.97 8.42 -11.02
C ASP A 83 13.47 8.23 -10.74
N GLY A 84 12.76 7.53 -11.63
CA GLY A 84 11.37 7.14 -11.40
C GLY A 84 11.21 6.22 -10.19
N GLN A 85 12.11 5.24 -10.00
CA GLN A 85 12.10 4.35 -8.83
C GLN A 85 12.31 5.14 -7.54
N LYS A 86 13.26 6.08 -7.55
CA LYS A 86 13.51 6.98 -6.41
C LYS A 86 12.29 7.84 -6.11
N LEU A 87 11.70 8.46 -7.13
CA LEU A 87 10.51 9.30 -6.99
C LEU A 87 9.35 8.54 -6.35
N ILE A 88 9.03 7.33 -6.85
CA ILE A 88 7.95 6.51 -6.27
C ILE A 88 8.27 6.17 -4.83
N PHE A 89 9.48 5.70 -4.57
CA PHE A 89 9.88 5.29 -3.22
C PHE A 89 9.71 6.43 -2.22
N GLU A 90 10.26 7.61 -2.53
CA GLU A 90 10.15 8.80 -1.68
C GLU A 90 8.70 9.25 -1.50
N ARG A 91 7.89 9.23 -2.57
CA ARG A 91 6.48 9.63 -2.49
C ARG A 91 5.60 8.64 -1.72
N LEU A 92 5.82 7.34 -1.89
CA LEU A 92 5.05 6.32 -1.17
C LEU A 92 5.43 6.29 0.32
N THR A 93 6.72 6.40 0.65
CA THR A 93 7.17 6.47 2.05
C THR A 93 6.72 7.76 2.73
N LYS A 94 6.88 8.92 2.09
CA LYS A 94 6.47 10.22 2.66
C LYS A 94 4.96 10.32 2.90
N ALA A 95 4.14 9.72 2.03
CA ALA A 95 2.69 9.70 2.19
C ALA A 95 2.17 8.51 3.02
N GLY A 96 3.07 7.70 3.61
CA GLY A 96 2.72 6.62 4.53
C GLY A 96 2.07 5.41 3.86
N PHE A 97 2.34 5.16 2.58
CA PHE A 97 1.94 3.92 1.89
C PHE A 97 2.89 2.76 2.22
N LEU A 98 4.15 3.09 2.50
CA LEU A 98 5.21 2.18 2.92
C LEU A 98 5.80 2.68 4.26
N PRO A 99 6.31 1.79 5.13
CA PRO A 99 7.07 2.19 6.31
C PRO A 99 8.28 3.07 5.97
N GLN A 100 8.66 3.99 6.87
CA GLN A 100 9.81 4.89 6.65
C GLN A 100 11.15 4.14 6.58
N ASP A 101 11.24 2.98 7.25
CA ASP A 101 12.40 2.10 7.29
C ASP A 101 12.39 1.04 6.18
N THR A 102 11.51 1.19 5.18
CA THR A 102 11.46 0.27 4.02
C THR A 102 12.82 0.18 3.33
N ASN A 103 13.32 -1.04 3.13
CA ASN A 103 14.57 -1.25 2.41
C ASN A 103 14.42 -0.87 0.91
N TYR A 104 15.21 0.11 0.47
CA TYR A 104 15.15 0.62 -0.90
C TYR A 104 15.61 -0.40 -1.96
N SER A 105 16.60 -1.24 -1.69
CA SER A 105 17.06 -2.27 -2.65
C SER A 105 15.96 -3.30 -2.93
N HIS A 106 15.23 -3.71 -1.90
CA HIS A 106 14.09 -4.63 -2.03
C HIS A 106 12.95 -3.99 -2.81
N PHE A 107 12.72 -2.69 -2.61
CA PHE A 107 11.79 -1.92 -3.41
C PHE A 107 12.19 -1.88 -4.89
N LYS A 108 13.45 -1.54 -5.22
CA LYS A 108 13.95 -1.50 -6.60
C LYS A 108 13.89 -2.86 -7.31
N PHE A 109 14.10 -3.95 -6.57
CA PHE A 109 13.94 -5.30 -7.11
C PHE A 109 12.53 -5.52 -7.63
N MET A 110 11.51 -5.09 -6.88
CA MET A 110 10.12 -5.22 -7.29
C MET A 110 9.70 -4.23 -8.39
N PHE A 111 10.10 -2.95 -8.27
CA PHE A 111 9.65 -1.86 -9.16
C PHE A 111 10.57 -1.59 -10.36
N GLY A 112 11.55 -2.46 -10.62
CA GLY A 112 12.45 -2.28 -11.75
C GLY A 112 13.35 -3.48 -12.05
N GLY A 113 13.10 -4.63 -11.43
CA GLY A 113 13.88 -5.86 -11.66
C GLY A 113 15.36 -5.72 -11.27
N THR A 114 15.72 -4.72 -10.46
CA THR A 114 17.11 -4.48 -10.05
C THR A 114 17.55 -5.57 -9.09
N ALA A 115 18.69 -6.22 -9.35
CA ALA A 115 19.20 -7.27 -8.47
C ALA A 115 19.40 -6.76 -7.03
N ILE A 116 19.02 -7.58 -6.05
CA ILE A 116 19.25 -7.30 -4.63
C ILE A 116 20.74 -7.55 -4.34
N PRO A 117 21.43 -6.62 -3.66
CA PRO A 117 22.81 -6.82 -3.18
C PRO A 117 22.95 -8.08 -2.32
N ASP A 118 24.10 -8.75 -2.38
CA ASP A 118 24.32 -10.02 -1.66
C ASP A 118 24.17 -9.89 -0.14
N ASN A 119 24.56 -8.75 0.43
CA ASN A 119 24.44 -8.44 1.85
C ASN A 119 22.99 -8.20 2.32
N GLU A 120 22.04 -8.07 1.39
CA GLU A 120 20.62 -7.81 1.69
C GLU A 120 19.71 -8.99 1.32
N LYS A 121 20.27 -10.06 0.74
CA LYS A 121 19.54 -11.30 0.48
C LYS A 121 19.20 -12.05 1.79
N PRO A 122 18.10 -12.81 1.83
CA PRO A 122 17.11 -13.02 0.77
C PRO A 122 16.14 -11.84 0.62
N PHE A 123 15.42 -11.78 -0.50
CA PHE A 123 14.32 -10.85 -0.69
C PHE A 123 13.32 -10.92 0.48
N LYS A 124 12.84 -9.75 0.87
CA LYS A 124 11.80 -9.54 1.88
C LYS A 124 10.64 -8.77 1.23
N PRO A 125 9.40 -9.26 1.33
CA PRO A 125 8.21 -8.54 0.89
C PRO A 125 8.10 -7.15 1.52
N LEU A 126 7.48 -6.21 0.81
CA LEU A 126 7.21 -4.88 1.35
C LEU A 126 5.88 -4.87 2.10
N GLN A 127 5.86 -4.17 3.23
CA GLN A 127 4.62 -3.92 3.95
C GLN A 127 3.85 -2.78 3.28
N TRP A 128 2.57 -3.01 2.96
CA TRP A 128 1.67 -1.99 2.46
C TRP A 128 0.74 -1.51 3.57
N LEU A 129 0.70 -0.20 3.80
CA LEU A 129 0.04 0.41 4.96
C LEU A 129 -1.31 1.08 4.66
N LYS A 130 -1.75 1.04 3.40
CA LYS A 130 -2.99 1.71 2.96
C LYS A 130 -4.00 0.71 2.40
N ALA A 131 -5.17 1.19 2.01
CA ALA A 131 -6.20 0.37 1.40
C ALA A 131 -5.65 -0.43 0.21
N LYS A 132 -6.09 -1.69 0.09
CA LYS A 132 -5.66 -2.61 -0.98
C LYS A 132 -6.06 -2.09 -2.37
N GLN A 133 -7.17 -1.34 -2.44
CA GLN A 133 -7.61 -0.65 -3.64
C GLN A 133 -6.56 0.35 -4.19
N LEU A 134 -5.82 1.03 -3.32
CA LEU A 134 -4.77 1.96 -3.76
C LEU A 134 -3.55 1.22 -4.33
N LEU A 135 -3.24 0.03 -3.80
CA LEU A 135 -2.16 -0.80 -4.32
C LEU A 135 -2.48 -1.29 -5.74
N ILE A 136 -3.71 -1.76 -5.98
CA ILE A 136 -4.11 -2.19 -7.33
C ILE A 136 -4.12 -1.01 -8.31
N GLU A 137 -4.57 0.18 -7.91
CA GLU A 137 -4.50 1.39 -8.75
C GLU A 137 -3.07 1.74 -9.14
N LEU A 138 -2.14 1.72 -8.18
CA LEU A 138 -0.72 1.94 -8.43
C LEU A 138 -0.16 0.90 -9.41
N LEU A 139 -0.37 -0.38 -9.11
CA LEU A 139 0.18 -1.49 -9.88
C LEU A 139 -0.41 -1.56 -11.29
N GLU A 140 -1.72 -1.29 -11.47
CA GLU A 140 -2.34 -1.20 -12.79
C GLU A 140 -1.75 -0.06 -13.63
N GLY A 141 -1.38 1.05 -12.98
CA GLY A 141 -0.77 2.21 -13.65
C GLY A 141 0.68 2.00 -14.08
N ILE A 142 1.40 1.06 -13.46
CA ILE A 142 2.84 0.85 -13.71
C ILE A 142 3.18 -0.55 -14.23
N LYS A 143 2.23 -1.49 -14.29
CA LYS A 143 2.49 -2.83 -14.81
C LYS A 143 2.95 -2.80 -16.26
N HIS A 144 3.57 -3.87 -16.72
CA HIS A 144 3.77 -4.06 -18.15
C HIS A 144 2.42 -4.05 -18.90
N THR A 145 2.43 -3.53 -20.13
CA THR A 145 1.23 -3.39 -20.96
C THR A 145 0.60 -4.74 -21.32
N ASP A 146 1.43 -5.77 -21.50
CA ASP A 146 1.04 -7.16 -21.78
C ASP A 146 0.60 -7.96 -20.53
N MET A 147 0.93 -7.47 -19.33
CA MET A 147 0.55 -8.14 -18.08
C MET A 147 -0.96 -8.04 -17.84
N LYS A 148 -1.62 -9.19 -17.74
CA LYS A 148 -3.04 -9.27 -17.36
C LYS A 148 -3.22 -8.95 -15.87
N ILE A 149 -4.31 -8.27 -15.52
CA ILE A 149 -4.66 -7.96 -14.12
C ILE A 149 -4.72 -9.23 -13.26
N THR A 150 -5.24 -10.34 -13.80
CA THR A 150 -5.29 -11.62 -13.08
C THR A 150 -3.89 -12.15 -12.73
N GLU A 151 -2.93 -11.99 -13.63
CA GLU A 151 -1.54 -12.40 -13.40
C GLU A 151 -0.89 -11.51 -12.35
N LEU A 152 -1.10 -10.19 -12.45
CA LEU A 152 -0.68 -9.22 -11.45
C LEU A 152 -1.19 -9.62 -10.05
N LYS A 153 -2.51 -9.78 -9.91
CA LYS A 153 -3.15 -10.19 -8.64
C LYS A 153 -2.59 -11.49 -8.07
N ARG A 154 -2.29 -12.47 -8.93
CA ARG A 154 -1.76 -13.78 -8.50
C ARG A 154 -0.42 -13.66 -7.80
N GLN A 155 0.43 -12.74 -8.25
CA GLN A 155 1.78 -12.67 -7.74
C GLN A 155 1.94 -11.63 -6.61
N VAL A 156 1.03 -10.64 -6.45
CA VAL A 156 1.08 -9.65 -5.34
C VAL A 156 1.38 -10.27 -3.97
N PRO A 157 0.77 -11.41 -3.57
CA PRO A 157 1.07 -12.07 -2.29
C PRO A 157 2.55 -12.43 -2.09
N ASN A 158 3.35 -12.57 -3.16
CA ASN A 158 4.77 -12.89 -3.06
C ASN A 158 5.64 -11.67 -2.74
N PHE A 159 5.11 -10.45 -2.91
CA PHE A 159 5.88 -9.21 -2.83
C PHE A 159 5.34 -8.22 -1.81
N PHE A 160 4.07 -8.36 -1.40
CA PHE A 160 3.44 -7.48 -0.44
C PHE A 160 2.85 -8.24 0.73
N ILE A 161 3.02 -7.67 1.92
CA ILE A 161 2.41 -8.15 3.16
C ILE A 161 1.57 -7.03 3.80
N ASN A 162 0.59 -7.42 4.60
CA ASN A 162 -0.16 -6.49 5.45
C ASN A 162 0.61 -6.21 6.76
N TYR A 163 0.02 -5.43 7.66
CA TYR A 163 0.61 -5.13 8.97
C TYR A 163 0.74 -6.34 9.89
N GLU A 164 -0.03 -7.40 9.66
CA GLU A 164 0.09 -8.69 10.37
C GLU A 164 1.16 -9.60 9.76
N ASN A 165 1.97 -9.11 8.81
CA ASN A 165 2.94 -9.88 8.05
C ASN A 165 2.34 -11.03 7.22
N LYS A 166 1.04 -10.98 6.91
CA LYS A 166 0.38 -11.95 6.02
C LYS A 166 0.46 -11.47 4.57
N PRO A 167 0.61 -12.40 3.59
CA PRO A 167 0.57 -12.08 2.17
C PRO A 167 -0.68 -11.29 1.79
N LEU A 168 -0.51 -10.20 1.05
CA LEU A 168 -1.60 -9.32 0.68
C LEU A 168 -2.33 -9.85 -0.56
N SER A 169 -3.64 -10.03 -0.45
CA SER A 169 -4.52 -10.33 -1.59
C SER A 169 -5.24 -9.06 -2.04
N LEU A 170 -5.24 -8.81 -3.35
CA LEU A 170 -5.92 -7.65 -3.95
C LEU A 170 -7.44 -7.87 -4.04
N PRO A 171 -8.25 -6.81 -3.97
CA PRO A 171 -9.70 -6.93 -4.05
C PRO A 171 -10.13 -7.43 -5.44
N ASN A 172 -11.22 -8.20 -5.49
CA ASN A 172 -11.77 -8.75 -6.74
C ASN A 172 -12.54 -7.70 -7.55
N ARG A 173 -13.18 -6.74 -6.87
CA ARG A 173 -13.92 -5.62 -7.47
C ARG A 173 -13.24 -4.31 -7.08
N LYS A 174 -13.42 -3.27 -7.91
CA LYS A 174 -13.06 -1.91 -7.49
C LYS A 174 -13.91 -1.53 -6.28
N GLU A 175 -13.25 -1.19 -5.19
CA GLU A 175 -13.90 -0.64 -4.00
C GLU A 175 -14.36 0.80 -4.28
N ARG A 176 -15.06 1.41 -3.32
CA ARG A 176 -15.48 2.82 -3.40
C ARG A 176 -14.25 3.72 -3.61
N ALA A 177 -14.49 4.91 -4.19
CA ALA A 177 -13.46 5.90 -4.40
C ALA A 177 -12.69 6.18 -3.10
N ASN A 178 -11.36 6.07 -3.15
CA ASN A 178 -10.51 6.33 -2.01
C ASN A 178 -9.98 7.78 -2.11
N PRO A 179 -9.93 8.55 -1.00
CA PRO A 179 -9.42 9.93 -1.02
C PRO A 179 -7.97 10.06 -1.50
N TYR A 180 -7.20 8.96 -1.49
CA TYR A 180 -5.83 8.93 -1.99
C TYR A 180 -5.70 8.45 -3.45
N SER A 181 -6.81 8.13 -4.14
CA SER A 181 -6.78 7.69 -5.54
C SER A 181 -6.20 8.76 -6.47
N ASP A 182 -6.55 10.03 -6.25
CA ASP A 182 -6.00 11.15 -7.04
C ASP A 182 -4.48 11.26 -6.86
N TYR A 183 -3.98 11.06 -5.64
CA TYR A 183 -2.55 11.05 -5.35
C TYR A 183 -1.81 9.95 -6.11
N ILE A 184 -2.38 8.73 -6.15
CA ILE A 184 -1.82 7.62 -6.92
C ILE A 184 -1.85 7.93 -8.42
N SER A 185 -2.95 8.50 -8.93
CA SER A 185 -3.08 8.91 -10.33
C SER A 185 -1.99 9.93 -10.72
N ASP A 186 -1.79 10.96 -9.91
CA ASP A 186 -0.78 11.99 -10.16
C ASP A 186 0.65 11.43 -10.06
N LEU A 187 0.90 10.52 -9.12
CA LEU A 187 2.17 9.79 -9.07
C LEU A 187 2.44 9.00 -10.36
N ILE A 188 1.43 8.32 -10.90
CA ILE A 188 1.56 7.56 -12.16
C ILE A 188 1.81 8.49 -13.35
N LYS A 189 1.17 9.66 -13.39
CA LYS A 189 1.39 10.67 -14.44
C LYS A 189 2.81 11.21 -14.39
N ASP A 190 3.30 11.57 -13.21
CA ASP A 190 4.66 12.09 -13.04
C ASP A 190 5.69 11.07 -13.53
N LEU A 191 5.46 9.77 -13.30
CA LEU A 191 6.32 8.70 -13.82
C LEU A 191 6.29 8.52 -15.33
N ALA A 192 5.25 8.99 -16.02
CA ALA A 192 5.21 8.96 -17.48
C ALA A 192 6.00 10.11 -18.11
N THR A 193 6.41 11.09 -17.31
CA THR A 193 7.17 12.27 -17.77
C THR A 193 8.68 12.16 -17.57
N LEU A 194 9.15 11.08 -16.93
CA LEU A 194 10.55 10.74 -16.66
C LEU A 194 11.06 9.63 -17.59
#